data_AF-A0A7S0H3J4-F1
#
_entry.id   AF-A0A7S0H3J4-F1
#
_cell.length_a   1.000
_cell.length_b   1.000
_cell.length_c   1.000
_cell.angle_alpha   90.00
_cell.angle_beta   90.00
_cell.angle_gamma   90.00
#
_symmetry.space_group_name_H-M   'P 1'
#
loop_
_entity.id
_entity.type
_entity.pdbx_description
1 polymer ?
#
loop_
_entity_poly.entity_id
_entity_poly.type
_entity_poly.pdbx_seq_one_letter_code
_entity_poly.pdbx_strand_id
1 'polypeptide(L)'
;MEKLAVESCDYYRNVVYNTRGFNEFFGLSTPVREIGDLKIGSRPSRRSKAGGVTKLRAIPWVFGWTQTRFHLPVWLGVGNAMARVLEKKGSKERGALIEMYKSWPFFRSTISLVEMVLAKADPVISNWYVQELVPVS
;
A
#
# COMPACT_ATOMS: atom_id res chain seq x y z
N MET A 1 15.91 -12.29 1.08
CA MET A 1 15.27 -10.99 1.42
C MET A 1 15.66 -9.86 0.48
N GLU A 2 16.94 -9.70 0.13
CA GLU A 2 17.39 -8.59 -0.74
C GLU A 2 16.62 -8.49 -2.06
N LYS A 3 16.48 -9.60 -2.80
CA LYS A 3 15.67 -9.63 -4.03
C LYS A 3 14.21 -9.19 -3.80
N LEU A 4 13.58 -9.65 -2.71
CA LEU A 4 12.21 -9.25 -2.36
C LEU A 4 12.13 -7.74 -2.06
N ALA A 5 13.14 -7.19 -1.39
CA ALA A 5 13.20 -5.78 -1.03
C ALA A 5 13.34 -4.88 -2.27
N VAL A 6 14.22 -5.23 -3.21
CA VAL A 6 14.38 -4.48 -4.47
C VAL A 6 13.10 -4.50 -5.28
N GLU A 7 12.57 -5.69 -5.57
CA GLU A 7 11.37 -5.85 -6.41
C GLU A 7 10.14 -5.15 -5.79
N SER A 8 9.94 -5.27 -4.47
CA SER A 8 8.81 -4.63 -3.78
C SER A 8 8.94 -3.10 -3.76
N CYS A 9 10.14 -2.58 -3.50
CA CYS A 9 10.40 -1.14 -3.44
C CYS A 9 10.23 -0.51 -4.83
N ASP A 10 10.76 -1.14 -5.87
CA ASP A 10 10.64 -0.65 -7.24
C ASP A 10 9.18 -0.67 -7.70
N TYR A 11 8.45 -1.75 -7.42
CA TYR A 11 7.02 -1.82 -7.73
C TYR A 11 6.22 -0.74 -6.99
N TYR A 12 6.45 -0.58 -5.68
CA TYR A 12 5.81 0.47 -4.89
C TYR A 12 6.09 1.86 -5.47
N ARG A 13 7.35 2.17 -5.77
CA ARG A 13 7.74 3.49 -6.30
C ARG A 13 7.14 3.75 -7.68
N ASN A 14 7.09 2.73 -8.53
CA ASN A 14 6.48 2.85 -9.84
C ASN A 14 4.99 3.18 -9.75
N VAL A 15 4.27 2.53 -8.83
CA VAL A 15 2.84 2.83 -8.61
C VAL A 15 2.65 4.21 -7.97
N VAL A 16 3.35 4.51 -6.87
CA VAL A 16 3.07 5.70 -6.06
C VAL A 16 3.67 6.99 -6.63
N TYR A 17 4.86 6.92 -7.22
CA TYR A 17 5.59 8.11 -7.69
C TYR A 17 5.59 8.27 -9.21
N ASN A 18 5.61 7.15 -9.96
CA ASN A 18 5.78 7.20 -11.41
C ASN A 18 4.46 7.02 -12.19
N THR A 19 3.37 6.63 -11.54
CA THR A 19 2.06 6.54 -12.19
C THR A 19 1.44 7.93 -12.34
N ARG A 20 1.25 8.36 -13.58
CA ARG A 20 0.57 9.63 -13.89
C ARG A 20 -0.84 9.59 -13.30
N GLY A 21 -1.21 10.66 -12.61
CA GLY A 21 -2.53 10.78 -11.97
C GLY A 21 -2.64 10.12 -10.59
N PHE A 22 -1.59 9.45 -10.07
CA PHE A 22 -1.68 8.79 -8.75
C PHE A 22 -2.10 9.73 -7.63
N ASN A 23 -1.52 10.94 -7.57
CA ASN A 23 -1.85 11.93 -6.54
C ASN A 23 -3.31 12.41 -6.62
N GLU A 24 -3.84 12.52 -7.83
CA GLU A 24 -5.22 12.91 -8.07
C GLU A 24 -6.16 11.77 -7.69
N PHE A 25 -5.91 10.56 -8.19
CA PHE A 25 -6.62 9.35 -7.82
C PHE A 25 -6.65 9.17 -6.29
N PHE A 26 -5.51 9.25 -5.62
CA PHE A 26 -5.44 9.15 -4.16
C PHE A 26 -6.27 10.22 -3.44
N GLY A 27 -6.27 11.45 -3.96
CA GLY A 27 -7.04 12.55 -3.39
C GLY A 27 -8.54 12.48 -3.63
N LEU A 28 -9.00 11.74 -4.64
CA LEU A 28 -10.41 11.54 -4.97
C LEU A 28 -10.97 10.25 -4.38
N SER A 29 -10.21 9.17 -4.47
CA SER A 29 -10.59 7.83 -3.99
C SER A 29 -10.40 7.62 -2.49
N THR A 30 -9.89 8.62 -1.76
CA THR A 30 -9.74 8.56 -0.30
C THR A 30 -10.11 9.89 0.35
N PRO A 31 -10.58 9.89 1.61
CA PRO A 31 -10.96 11.13 2.31
C PRO A 31 -9.73 11.92 2.84
N VAL A 32 -8.54 11.74 2.25
CA VAL A 32 -7.30 12.33 2.78
C VAL A 32 -7.33 13.86 2.81
N ARG A 33 -8.07 14.49 1.90
CA ARG A 33 -8.22 15.95 1.83
C ARG A 33 -9.08 16.42 3.02
N GLU A 34 -10.22 15.78 3.18
CA GLU A 34 -11.21 16.05 4.22
C GLU A 34 -10.61 15.79 5.62
N ILE A 35 -9.85 14.70 5.80
CA ILE A 35 -9.12 14.42 7.05
C ILE A 35 -8.17 15.57 7.42
N GLY A 36 -7.59 16.26 6.43
CA GLY A 36 -6.74 17.42 6.65
C GLY A 36 -7.50 18.64 7.16
N ASP A 37 -8.78 18.76 6.79
CA ASP A 37 -9.65 19.89 7.14
C ASP A 37 -10.43 19.63 8.45
N LEU A 38 -10.63 18.36 8.80
CA LEU A 38 -11.25 17.96 10.05
C LEU A 38 -10.33 18.22 11.25
N LYS A 39 -10.90 18.75 12.34
CA LYS A 39 -10.20 19.01 13.62
C LYS A 39 -9.92 17.72 14.43
N ILE A 40 -9.55 16.63 13.76
CA ILE A 40 -9.29 15.31 14.37
C ILE A 40 -7.80 15.16 14.74
N GLY A 41 -6.90 15.82 14.00
CA GLY A 41 -5.46 15.77 14.24
C GLY A 41 -4.93 16.98 14.99
N SER A 42 -3.96 16.76 15.88
CA SER A 42 -3.21 17.86 16.53
C SER A 42 -2.15 18.49 15.63
N ARG A 43 -1.83 17.86 14.48
CA ARG A 43 -0.74 18.25 13.58
C ARG A 43 -1.25 18.39 12.15
N PRO A 44 -0.66 19.30 11.34
CA PRO A 44 -0.98 19.41 9.93
C PRO A 44 -0.72 18.09 9.17
N SER A 45 -1.62 17.72 8.28
CA SER A 45 -1.52 16.48 7.48
C SER A 45 -0.34 16.50 6.47
N ARG A 46 0.08 17.69 6.04
CA ARG A 46 1.17 17.90 5.07
C ARG A 46 2.27 18.78 5.62
N ARG A 47 3.48 18.66 5.06
CA ARG A 47 4.63 19.52 5.35
C ARG A 47 4.65 20.80 4.50
N SER A 48 4.01 20.78 3.33
CA SER A 48 3.83 21.92 2.43
C SER A 48 2.53 21.76 1.65
N LYS A 49 1.94 22.87 1.18
CA LYS A 49 0.70 22.87 0.36
C LYS A 49 0.91 22.22 -1.01
N ALA A 50 2.12 22.29 -1.58
CA ALA A 50 2.48 21.67 -2.85
C ALA A 50 3.29 20.38 -2.64
N GLY A 51 3.17 19.40 -3.54
CA GLY A 51 4.09 18.24 -3.61
C GLY A 51 3.52 16.84 -3.38
N GLY A 52 2.22 16.61 -3.60
CA GLY A 52 1.64 15.26 -3.68
C GLY A 52 1.92 14.37 -2.47
N VAL A 53 2.12 13.06 -2.68
CA VAL A 53 2.43 12.09 -1.61
C VAL A 53 3.78 12.39 -0.92
N THR A 54 4.77 12.96 -1.62
CA THR A 54 6.11 13.21 -1.05
C THR A 54 6.14 14.21 0.12
N LYS A 55 5.11 15.07 0.22
CA LYS A 55 4.97 16.05 1.31
C LYS A 55 3.89 15.65 2.32
N LEU A 56 3.24 14.51 2.14
CA LEU A 56 2.26 13.96 3.06
C LEU A 56 2.96 13.28 4.24
N ARG A 57 2.37 13.38 5.44
CA ARG A 57 2.87 12.64 6.61
C ARG A 57 2.38 11.19 6.58
N ALA A 58 3.11 10.31 7.26
CA ALA A 58 2.79 8.88 7.32
C ALA A 58 1.39 8.58 7.89
N ILE A 59 0.95 9.32 8.92
CA ILE A 59 -0.38 9.11 9.52
C ILE A 59 -1.50 9.36 8.49
N PRO A 60 -1.62 10.54 7.84
CA PRO A 60 -2.60 10.76 6.78
C PRO A 60 -2.49 9.80 5.60
N TRP A 61 -1.28 9.38 5.24
CA TRP A 61 -1.06 8.38 4.19
C TRP A 61 -1.76 7.05 4.53
N VAL A 62 -1.45 6.47 5.69
CA VAL A 62 -2.05 5.21 6.13
C VAL A 62 -3.54 5.37 6.43
N PHE A 63 -3.93 6.48 7.05
CA PHE A 63 -5.30 6.71 7.49
C PHE A 63 -6.25 6.88 6.30
N GLY A 64 -5.87 7.61 5.24
CA GLY A 64 -6.71 7.78 4.04
C GLY A 64 -7.09 6.43 3.40
N TRP A 65 -6.11 5.55 3.18
CA TRP A 65 -6.36 4.21 2.63
C TRP A 65 -7.06 3.24 3.58
N THR A 66 -6.98 3.50 4.89
CA THR A 66 -7.69 2.70 5.90
C THR A 66 -9.19 2.99 5.85
N GLN A 67 -9.59 4.25 5.63
CA GLN A 67 -11.00 4.63 5.53
C GLN A 67 -11.70 3.92 4.36
N THR A 68 -11.01 3.73 3.23
CA THR A 68 -11.60 3.15 2.02
C THR A 68 -11.48 1.64 1.93
N ARG A 69 -11.03 1.00 3.03
CA ARG A 69 -10.85 -0.45 3.14
C ARG A 69 -9.90 -1.04 2.10
N PHE A 70 -9.07 -0.20 1.48
CA PHE A 70 -8.11 -0.63 0.46
C PHE A 70 -6.74 -0.95 1.04
N HIS A 71 -6.32 -0.25 2.11
CA HIS A 71 -5.06 -0.50 2.84
C HIS A 71 -3.79 -0.57 1.96
N LEU A 72 -3.77 0.13 0.83
CA LEU A 72 -2.68 0.13 -0.16
C LEU A 72 -1.25 0.20 0.45
N PRO A 73 -0.96 1.06 1.46
CA PRO A 73 0.40 1.21 1.98
C PRO A 73 0.99 -0.04 2.63
N VAL A 74 0.15 -1.01 2.99
CA VAL A 74 0.59 -2.19 3.75
C VAL A 74 1.01 -3.34 2.84
N TRP A 75 0.30 -3.55 1.73
CA TRP A 75 0.49 -4.74 0.89
C TRP A 75 1.11 -4.42 -0.47
N LEU A 76 1.11 -3.15 -0.91
CA LEU A 76 1.63 -2.78 -2.24
C LEU A 76 3.10 -3.18 -2.39
N GLY A 77 3.39 -3.97 -3.43
CA GLY A 77 4.74 -4.48 -3.73
C GLY A 77 5.04 -5.85 -3.13
N VAL A 78 4.35 -6.28 -2.06
CA VAL A 78 4.60 -7.58 -1.42
C VAL A 78 4.25 -8.74 -2.35
N GLY A 79 3.01 -8.75 -2.87
CA GLY A 79 2.54 -9.80 -3.79
C GLY A 79 3.33 -9.82 -5.10
N ASN A 80 3.71 -8.64 -5.62
CA ASN A 80 4.51 -8.54 -6.83
C ASN A 80 5.91 -9.13 -6.64
N ALA A 81 6.60 -8.78 -5.55
CA ALA A 81 7.92 -9.33 -5.25
C ALA A 81 7.89 -10.85 -5.05
N MET A 82 6.86 -11.37 -4.37
CA MET A 82 6.67 -12.82 -4.24
C MET A 82 6.42 -13.49 -5.58
N ALA A 83 5.52 -12.95 -6.41
CA ALA A 83 5.23 -13.49 -7.74
C ALA A 83 6.49 -13.52 -8.61
N ARG A 84 7.28 -12.43 -8.64
CA ARG A 84 8.56 -12.37 -9.38
C ARG A 84 9.58 -13.41 -8.94
N VAL A 85 9.67 -13.68 -7.64
CA VAL A 85 10.54 -14.72 -7.10
C VAL A 85 10.05 -16.11 -7.50
N LEU A 86 8.73 -16.34 -7.57
CA LEU A 86 8.14 -17.61 -7.95
C LEU A 86 8.10 -17.85 -9.47
N GLU A 87 8.04 -16.79 -10.29
CA GLU A 87 8.09 -16.85 -11.77
C GLU A 87 9.46 -17.32 -12.28
N LYS A 88 10.53 -17.02 -11.55
CA LYS A 88 11.87 -17.54 -11.82
C LYS A 88 11.84 -19.05 -11.52
N LYS A 89 11.60 -19.85 -12.57
CA LYS A 89 11.40 -21.31 -12.53
C LYS A 89 12.35 -22.00 -11.52
N GLY A 90 11.78 -22.50 -10.42
CA GLY A 90 12.52 -23.28 -9.44
C GLY A 90 11.67 -23.71 -8.23
N SER A 91 11.70 -24.99 -7.88
CA SER A 91 11.12 -25.50 -6.61
C SER A 91 11.88 -24.95 -5.39
N LYS A 92 13.13 -24.51 -5.58
CA LYS A 92 14.04 -24.04 -4.55
C LYS A 92 13.60 -22.70 -3.94
N GLU A 93 13.18 -21.74 -4.75
CA GLU A 93 12.72 -20.42 -4.32
C GLU A 93 11.44 -20.54 -3.49
N ARG A 94 10.49 -21.36 -3.97
CA ARG A 94 9.28 -21.67 -3.22
C ARG A 94 9.61 -22.36 -1.89
N GLY A 95 10.50 -23.35 -1.90
CA GLY A 95 10.96 -24.04 -0.69
C GLY A 95 11.59 -23.06 0.31
N ALA A 96 12.44 -22.15 -0.16
CA ALA A 96 13.06 -21.13 0.67
C ALA A 96 12.04 -20.18 1.31
N LEU A 97 11.02 -19.72 0.58
CA LEU A 97 9.96 -18.86 1.13
C LEU A 97 9.14 -19.58 2.22
N ILE A 98 8.80 -20.85 1.98
CA ILE A 98 8.09 -21.68 2.97
C ILE A 98 8.96 -21.87 4.22
N GLU A 99 10.25 -22.17 4.03
CA GLU A 99 11.18 -22.36 5.14
C GLU A 99 11.40 -21.06 5.93
N MET A 100 11.51 -19.92 5.25
CA MET A 100 11.55 -18.61 5.89
C MET A 100 10.29 -18.36 6.73
N TYR A 101 9.11 -18.72 6.25
CA TYR A 101 7.87 -18.58 7.01
C TYR A 101 7.83 -19.51 8.25
N LYS A 102 8.31 -20.75 8.09
CA LYS A 102 8.34 -21.75 9.16
C LYS A 102 9.40 -21.48 10.22
N SER A 103 10.57 -21.02 9.84
CA SER A 103 11.74 -21.04 10.74
C SER A 103 12.29 -19.65 11.06
N TRP A 104 11.81 -18.60 10.40
CA TRP A 104 12.29 -17.23 10.64
C TRP A 104 11.20 -16.31 11.20
N PRO A 105 11.25 -15.96 12.51
CA PRO A 105 10.22 -15.14 13.16
C PRO A 105 10.00 -13.77 12.51
N PHE A 106 11.05 -13.13 12.01
CA PHE A 106 10.94 -11.85 11.29
C PHE A 106 10.07 -11.95 10.04
N PHE A 107 10.34 -12.94 9.19
CA PHE A 107 9.61 -13.14 7.95
C PHE A 107 8.16 -13.54 8.26
N ARG A 108 7.96 -14.49 9.18
CA ARG A 108 6.62 -14.89 9.64
C ARG A 108 5.81 -13.69 10.11
N SER A 109 6.37 -12.86 11.00
CA SER A 109 5.67 -11.68 11.56
C SER A 109 5.32 -10.65 10.48
N THR A 110 6.19 -10.49 9.49
CA THR A 110 5.95 -9.59 8.35
C THR A 110 4.76 -10.10 7.51
N ILE A 111 4.72 -11.41 7.21
CA ILE A 111 3.60 -12.01 6.47
C ILE A 111 2.30 -11.95 7.28
N SER A 112 2.33 -12.28 8.57
CA SER A 112 1.15 -12.22 9.44
C SER A 112 0.57 -10.81 9.56
N LEU A 113 1.41 -9.77 9.53
CA LEU A 113 0.94 -8.38 9.49
C LEU A 113 0.18 -8.08 8.19
N VAL A 114 0.72 -8.50 7.05
CA VAL A 114 0.07 -8.31 5.74
C VAL A 114 -1.25 -9.09 5.69
N GLU A 115 -1.26 -10.35 6.15
CA GLU A 115 -2.45 -11.19 6.24
C GLU A 115 -3.56 -10.56 7.09
N MET A 116 -3.22 -10.07 8.28
CA MET A 116 -4.17 -9.40 9.18
C MET A 116 -4.77 -8.14 8.55
N VAL A 117 -3.98 -7.36 7.80
CA VAL A 117 -4.49 -6.16 7.13
C VAL A 117 -5.34 -6.52 5.92
N LEU A 118 -4.97 -7.55 5.16
CA LEU A 118 -5.81 -8.05 4.07
C LEU A 118 -7.16 -8.58 4.58
N ALA A 119 -7.19 -9.18 5.77
CA ALA A 119 -8.45 -9.59 6.42
C ALA A 119 -9.37 -8.41 6.81
N LYS A 120 -8.83 -7.19 6.90
CA LYS A 120 -9.60 -5.95 7.14
C LYS A 120 -9.97 -5.22 5.85
N ALA A 121 -9.36 -5.60 4.72
CA ALA A 121 -9.62 -5.01 3.43
C ALA A 121 -10.97 -5.49 2.88
N ASP A 122 -11.62 -4.61 2.13
CA ASP A 122 -12.89 -4.90 1.47
C ASP A 122 -12.87 -4.31 0.06
N PRO A 123 -12.61 -5.14 -0.97
CA PRO A 123 -12.57 -4.69 -2.36
C PRO A 123 -13.89 -4.08 -2.84
N VAL A 124 -15.04 -4.55 -2.33
CA VAL A 124 -16.36 -4.05 -2.72
C VAL A 124 -16.52 -2.62 -2.26
N ILE A 125 -16.22 -2.35 -0.98
CA ILE A 125 -16.25 -0.99 -0.43
C ILE A 125 -15.25 -0.09 -1.17
N SER A 126 -14.02 -0.56 -1.38
CA SER A 126 -13.01 0.24 -2.09
C SER A 126 -13.44 0.59 -3.53
N ASN A 127 -14.14 -0.32 -4.21
CA ASN A 127 -14.66 -0.09 -5.54
C ASN A 127 -15.80 0.93 -5.53
N TRP A 128 -16.68 0.92 -4.53
CA TRP A 128 -17.71 1.96 -4.38
C TRP A 128 -17.10 3.35 -4.20
N TYR A 129 -16.05 3.50 -3.37
CA TYR A 129 -15.33 4.78 -3.27
C TYR A 129 -14.82 5.27 -4.63
N VAL A 130 -14.31 4.36 -5.47
CA VAL A 130 -13.83 4.72 -6.80
C VAL A 130 -15.00 5.11 -7.71
N GLN A 131 -16.05 4.29 -7.79
CA GLN A 131 -17.19 4.53 -8.67
C GLN A 131 -17.95 5.82 -8.36
N GLU A 132 -18.09 6.13 -7.07
CA GLU A 132 -18.88 7.30 -6.64
C GLU A 132 -18.08 8.60 -6.62
N LEU A 133 -16.77 8.55 -6.39
CA LEU A 133 -15.96 9.76 -6.15
C LEU A 133 -14.91 10.07 -7.22
N VAL A 134 -14.53 9.09 -8.06
CA VAL A 134 -13.55 9.29 -9.12
C VAL A 134 -14.29 9.49 -10.44
N PRO A 135 -14.20 10.67 -11.08
CA PRO A 135 -14.87 10.93 -12.35
C PRO A 135 -14.42 9.94 -13.43
N VAL A 136 -15.37 9.48 -14.24
CA VAL A 136 -15.06 8.70 -15.44
C VAL A 136 -14.48 9.66 -16.48
N SER A 137 -13.21 9.47 -16.84
CA SER A 137 -12.52 10.23 -17.90
C SER A 137 -12.95 9.79 -19.29
#